data_AF-A0A965VGT2-F1
#
_entry.id   AF-A0A965VGT2-F1
#
_cell.length_a   1.000
_cell.length_b   1.000
_cell.length_c   1.000
_cell.angle_alpha   90.00
_cell.angle_beta   90.00
_cell.angle_gamma   90.00
#
_symmetry.space_group_name_H-M   'P 1'
#
loop_
_entity.id
_entity.type
_entity.pdbx_description
1 polymer ?
#
loop_
_entity_poly.entity_id
_entity_poly.type
_entity_poly.pdbx_seq_one_letter_code
_entity_poly.pdbx_strand_id
1 'polypeptide(L)'
;MLDVSKPVLFSGMQPSSDSLHLGNYIGALGNWVEMQSNFDAFYCVVDLHAITVPQDPKELRNRTRSTAAQYIAAGIDPSKSTLFIQSHVAAHTELAWILTTLTGFGEASRMTQFKDKSAKGGADAASVGLFTYPILMASDILLYNTNTVPVGEDQRQHLELTRDLATRFNSRFGDTLTVPEPHILRETAKIY
;
A
#
# COMPACT_ATOMS: atom_id res chain seq x y z
N MET A 1 12.85 -5.57 -19.09
CA MET A 1 11.67 -5.57 -19.98
C MET A 1 10.59 -6.27 -19.20
N LEU A 2 9.46 -5.62 -18.91
CA LEU A 2 8.37 -6.23 -18.11
C LEU A 2 7.84 -7.45 -18.86
N ASP A 3 7.74 -8.58 -18.17
CA ASP A 3 7.19 -9.82 -18.73
C ASP A 3 5.66 -9.70 -18.75
N VAL A 4 5.12 -9.35 -19.92
CA VAL A 4 3.69 -9.08 -20.14
C VAL A 4 2.79 -10.31 -19.91
N SER A 5 3.37 -11.48 -19.60
CA SER A 5 2.62 -12.70 -19.32
C SER A 5 2.19 -12.87 -17.86
N LYS A 6 2.83 -12.17 -16.92
CA LYS A 6 2.56 -12.32 -15.48
C LYS A 6 1.56 -11.28 -14.99
N PRO A 7 0.60 -11.66 -14.12
CA PRO A 7 -0.26 -10.69 -13.46
C PRO A 7 0.57 -9.72 -12.60
N VAL A 8 0.18 -8.46 -12.59
CA VAL A 8 0.82 -7.40 -11.79
C VAL A 8 0.35 -7.51 -10.35
N LEU A 9 1.31 -7.51 -9.43
CA LEU A 9 1.08 -7.53 -8.00
C LEU A 9 1.65 -6.26 -7.37
N PHE A 10 0.89 -5.61 -6.49
CA PHE A 10 1.39 -4.49 -5.69
C PHE A 10 1.34 -4.81 -4.20
N SER A 11 2.43 -4.54 -3.49
CA SER A 11 2.46 -4.61 -2.04
C SER A 11 3.31 -3.49 -1.44
N GLY A 12 2.81 -2.89 -0.37
CA GLY A 12 3.48 -1.80 0.33
C GLY A 12 3.60 -2.04 1.83
N MET A 13 4.69 -1.60 2.44
CA MET A 13 4.83 -1.60 3.90
C MET A 13 5.39 -0.28 4.41
N GLN A 14 4.90 0.12 5.57
CA GLN A 14 5.37 1.33 6.24
C GLN A 14 6.75 1.11 6.85
N PRO A 15 7.62 2.14 6.83
CA PRO A 15 8.87 2.17 7.60
C PRO A 15 8.57 2.45 9.09
N SER A 16 7.89 1.53 9.77
CA SER A 16 7.33 1.77 11.11
C SER A 16 8.24 1.38 12.28
N SER A 17 9.19 0.46 12.09
CA SER A 17 10.10 -0.01 13.14
C SER A 17 11.52 -0.23 12.63
N ASP A 18 12.51 -0.14 13.52
CA ASP A 18 13.93 -0.34 13.19
C ASP A 18 14.21 -1.76 12.68
N SER A 19 13.42 -2.73 13.12
CA SER A 19 13.40 -4.09 12.61
C SER A 19 11.98 -4.52 12.26
N LEU A 20 11.80 -5.17 11.11
CA LEU A 20 10.65 -6.01 10.84
C LEU A 20 10.42 -6.95 12.04
N HIS A 21 9.27 -6.82 12.71
CA HIS A 21 8.88 -7.82 13.70
C HIS A 21 8.84 -9.19 13.03
N LEU A 22 9.29 -10.23 13.74
CA LEU A 22 9.42 -11.59 13.20
C LEU A 22 8.14 -12.09 12.51
N GLY A 23 6.97 -11.69 13.01
CA GLY A 23 5.67 -11.98 12.38
C GLY A 23 5.48 -11.36 10.98
N ASN A 24 5.95 -10.14 10.74
CA ASN A 24 5.89 -9.51 9.42
C ASN A 24 6.90 -10.16 8.46
N TYR A 25 8.08 -10.52 8.97
CA TYR A 25 9.12 -11.21 8.20
C TYR A 25 8.67 -12.61 7.76
N ILE A 26 8.19 -13.44 8.70
CA ILE A 26 7.75 -14.81 8.42
C ILE A 26 6.42 -14.83 7.67
N GLY A 27 5.48 -13.94 8.00
CA GLY A 27 4.12 -13.97 7.46
C GLY A 27 3.95 -13.33 6.09
N ALA A 28 4.63 -12.22 5.81
CA ALA A 28 4.48 -11.50 4.54
C ALA A 28 5.69 -11.68 3.62
N LEU A 29 6.91 -11.47 4.16
CA LEU A 29 8.12 -11.37 3.34
C LEU A 29 8.50 -12.71 2.70
N GLY A 30 8.34 -13.83 3.42
CA GLY A 30 8.53 -15.17 2.85
C GLY A 30 7.62 -15.45 1.66
N ASN A 31 6.33 -15.08 1.77
CA ASN A 31 5.38 -15.20 0.67
C ASN A 31 5.75 -14.28 -0.51
N TRP A 32 6.22 -13.06 -0.24
CA TRP A 32 6.63 -12.13 -1.27
C TRP A 32 7.83 -12.64 -2.08
N VAL A 33 8.81 -13.26 -1.42
CA VAL A 33 9.97 -13.84 -2.13
C VAL A 33 9.54 -14.85 -3.19
N GLU A 34 8.58 -15.72 -2.86
CA GLU A 34 8.02 -16.70 -3.81
C GLU A 34 7.22 -16.02 -4.94
N MET A 35 6.45 -14.98 -4.60
CA MET A 35 5.61 -14.25 -5.56
C MET A 35 6.39 -13.60 -6.70
N GLN A 36 7.66 -13.20 -6.49
CA GLN A 36 8.51 -12.66 -7.55
C GLN A 36 8.68 -13.57 -8.76
N SER A 37 8.50 -14.89 -8.58
CA SER A 37 8.59 -15.84 -9.69
C SER A 37 7.31 -15.90 -10.51
N ASN A 38 6.15 -15.65 -9.88
CA ASN A 38 4.82 -15.86 -10.45
C ASN A 38 4.11 -14.57 -10.87
N PHE A 39 4.56 -13.42 -10.36
CA PHE A 39 3.96 -12.10 -10.60
C PHE A 39 4.99 -11.11 -11.13
N ASP A 40 4.51 -10.09 -11.86
CA ASP A 40 5.26 -8.84 -12.04
C ASP A 40 5.04 -7.97 -10.80
N ALA A 41 5.96 -8.11 -9.83
CA ALA A 41 5.75 -7.63 -8.47
C ALA A 41 6.34 -6.24 -8.23
N PHE A 42 5.53 -5.36 -7.64
CA PHE A 42 5.90 -4.04 -7.17
C PHE A 42 5.90 -4.03 -5.63
N TYR A 43 7.07 -3.75 -5.05
CA TYR A 43 7.27 -3.62 -3.62
C TYR A 43 7.60 -2.17 -3.28
N CYS A 44 6.73 -1.55 -2.48
CA CYS A 44 6.82 -0.12 -2.17
C CYS A 44 7.09 0.11 -0.68
N VAL A 45 8.12 0.89 -0.36
CA VAL A 45 8.30 1.46 0.97
C VAL A 45 7.44 2.72 1.05
N VAL A 46 6.33 2.65 1.79
CA VAL A 46 5.28 3.70 1.80
C VAL A 46 5.55 4.81 2.82
N ASP A 47 6.58 5.63 2.54
CA ASP A 47 7.00 6.73 3.41
C ASP A 47 6.01 7.92 3.42
N LEU A 48 5.21 8.14 2.37
CA LEU A 48 4.14 9.15 2.40
C LEU A 48 2.99 8.75 3.33
N HIS A 49 2.72 7.46 3.49
CA HIS A 49 1.76 6.97 4.48
C HIS A 49 2.29 7.14 5.91
N ALA A 50 3.60 7.02 6.12
CA ALA A 50 4.21 7.13 7.45
C ALA A 50 4.03 8.53 8.06
N ILE A 51 4.02 9.59 7.24
CA ILE A 51 3.87 10.98 7.70
C ILE A 51 2.41 11.40 8.00
N THR A 52 1.45 10.47 7.90
CA THR A 52 0.06 10.70 8.35
C THR A 52 -0.05 10.85 9.88
N VAL A 53 1.00 10.44 10.58
CA VAL A 53 1.25 10.69 12.01
C VAL A 53 2.61 11.38 12.18
N PRO A 54 2.87 12.08 13.30
CA PRO A 54 4.16 12.75 13.54
C PRO A 54 5.35 11.80 13.46
N GLN A 55 6.45 12.25 12.85
CA GLN A 55 7.69 11.50 12.68
C GLN A 55 8.90 12.37 13.05
N ASP A 56 9.97 11.77 13.59
CA ASP A 56 11.28 12.41 13.56
C ASP A 56 11.88 12.30 12.14
N PRO A 57 12.29 13.42 11.50
CA PRO A 57 12.77 13.37 10.11
C PRO A 57 14.04 12.55 9.89
N LYS A 58 14.95 12.49 10.87
CA LYS A 58 16.19 11.71 10.76
C LYS A 58 15.89 10.23 10.92
N GLU A 59 15.03 9.89 11.86
CA GLU A 59 14.57 8.54 12.11
C GLU A 59 13.80 7.97 10.92
N LEU A 60 12.84 8.70 10.37
CA LEU A 60 12.09 8.28 9.18
C LEU A 60 13.02 8.00 7.99
N ARG A 61 13.99 8.89 7.73
CA ARG A 61 14.98 8.68 6.68
C ARG A 61 15.78 7.40 6.88
N ASN A 62 16.20 7.12 8.11
CA ASN A 62 16.94 5.92 8.45
C ASN A 62 16.07 4.68 8.29
N ARG A 63 14.83 4.69 8.82
CA ARG A 63 13.88 3.58 8.73
C ARG A 63 13.53 3.25 7.29
N THR A 64 13.25 4.24 6.42
CA THR A 64 12.99 4.01 4.99
C THR A 64 14.13 3.25 4.32
N ARG A 65 15.39 3.61 4.60
CA ARG A 65 16.58 2.91 4.08
C ARG A 65 16.71 1.51 4.65
N SER A 66 16.54 1.36 5.97
CA SER A 66 16.61 0.07 6.65
C SER A 66 15.53 -0.90 6.15
N THR A 67 14.30 -0.43 5.94
CA THR A 67 13.20 -1.25 5.39
C THR A 67 13.53 -1.73 3.99
N ALA A 68 14.01 -0.86 3.10
CA ALA A 68 14.43 -1.27 1.75
C ALA A 68 15.58 -2.31 1.81
N ALA A 69 16.57 -2.10 2.68
CA ALA A 69 17.66 -3.06 2.87
C ALA A 69 17.17 -4.41 3.41
N GLN A 70 16.20 -4.40 4.34
CA GLN A 70 15.59 -5.61 4.89
C GLN A 70 14.84 -6.42 3.82
N TYR A 71 14.17 -5.75 2.87
CA TYR A 71 13.50 -6.44 1.76
C TYR A 71 14.52 -7.22 0.93
N ILE A 72 15.62 -6.56 0.56
CA ILE A 72 16.70 -7.16 -0.22
C ILE A 72 17.34 -8.31 0.55
N ALA A 73 17.66 -8.10 1.83
CA ALA A 73 18.27 -9.11 2.68
C ALA A 73 17.38 -10.36 2.86
N ALA A 74 16.06 -10.19 2.82
CA ALA A 74 15.11 -11.29 2.92
C ALA A 74 14.92 -12.08 1.61
N GLY A 75 15.42 -11.59 0.48
CA GLY A 75 15.34 -12.27 -0.81
C GLY A 75 14.47 -11.57 -1.86
N ILE A 76 14.00 -10.34 -1.60
CA ILE A 76 13.46 -9.51 -2.69
C ILE A 76 14.63 -9.14 -3.60
N ASP A 77 14.54 -9.56 -4.86
CA ASP A 77 15.56 -9.41 -5.88
C ASP A 77 15.13 -8.30 -6.84
N PRO A 78 15.76 -7.11 -6.80
CA PRO A 78 15.43 -5.99 -7.69
C PRO A 78 15.63 -6.27 -9.18
N SER A 79 16.26 -7.40 -9.55
CA SER A 79 16.33 -7.85 -10.94
C SER A 79 15.09 -8.62 -11.39
N LYS A 80 14.25 -9.09 -10.46
CA LYS A 80 13.02 -9.85 -10.69
C LYS A 80 11.75 -9.07 -10.36
N SER A 81 11.84 -8.09 -9.47
CA SER A 81 10.73 -7.26 -9.02
C SER A 81 11.13 -5.79 -8.96
N THR A 82 10.13 -4.90 -8.93
CA THR A 82 10.36 -3.46 -8.78
C THR A 82 10.28 -3.08 -7.31
N LEU A 83 11.43 -2.77 -6.69
CA LEU A 83 11.52 -2.23 -5.32
C LEU A 83 11.81 -0.73 -5.34
N PHE A 84 10.96 0.06 -4.70
CA PHE A 84 11.11 1.52 -4.67
C PHE A 84 10.56 2.17 -3.39
N ILE A 85 10.86 3.46 -3.23
CA ILE A 85 10.36 4.32 -2.15
C ILE A 85 9.23 5.19 -2.74
N GLN A 86 8.08 5.23 -2.07
CA GLN A 86 6.87 5.89 -2.57
C GLN A 86 7.10 7.35 -2.94
N SER A 87 7.74 8.13 -2.06
CA SER A 87 8.01 9.56 -2.29
C SER A 87 8.94 9.85 -3.48
N HIS A 88 9.65 8.86 -4.01
CA HIS A 88 10.52 9.02 -5.17
C HIS A 88 9.74 9.00 -6.50
N VAL A 89 8.44 8.67 -6.47
CA VAL A 89 7.58 8.58 -7.66
C VAL A 89 6.42 9.55 -7.50
N ALA A 90 6.54 10.74 -8.10
CA ALA A 90 5.57 11.84 -7.95
C ALA A 90 4.13 11.45 -8.34
N ALA A 91 4.00 10.53 -9.30
CA ALA A 91 2.72 10.08 -9.84
C ALA A 91 1.78 9.47 -8.77
N HIS A 92 2.31 8.96 -7.64
CA HIS A 92 1.50 8.54 -6.50
C HIS A 92 0.66 9.68 -5.93
N THR A 93 1.24 10.87 -5.80
CA THR A 93 0.52 12.03 -5.26
C THR A 93 -0.39 12.69 -6.30
N GLU A 94 0.02 12.66 -7.56
CA GLU A 94 -0.76 13.22 -8.68
C GLU A 94 -2.07 12.44 -8.90
N LEU A 95 -1.98 11.11 -8.96
CA LEU A 95 -3.18 10.27 -9.10
C LEU A 95 -4.02 10.31 -7.81
N ALA A 96 -3.42 10.36 -6.61
CA ALA A 96 -4.17 10.53 -5.37
C ALA A 96 -5.01 11.82 -5.36
N TRP A 97 -4.48 12.92 -5.89
CA TRP A 97 -5.25 14.16 -6.05
C TRP A 97 -6.46 13.96 -6.96
N ILE A 98 -6.26 13.34 -8.13
CA ILE A 98 -7.36 13.03 -9.07
C ILE A 98 -8.42 12.17 -8.40
N LEU A 99 -8.02 11.08 -7.75
CA LEU A 99 -8.94 10.17 -7.07
C LEU A 99 -9.69 10.86 -5.93
N THR A 100 -9.06 11.81 -5.23
CA THR A 100 -9.71 12.62 -4.19
C THR A 100 -10.90 13.39 -4.73
N THR A 101 -10.83 13.90 -5.97
CA THR A 101 -11.97 14.60 -6.61
C THR A 101 -13.15 13.67 -6.95
N LEU A 102 -12.93 12.35 -6.90
CA LEU A 102 -13.93 11.33 -7.16
C LEU A 102 -14.44 10.65 -5.87
N THR A 103 -13.80 10.86 -4.73
CA THR A 103 -14.19 10.27 -3.45
C THR A 103 -15.19 11.17 -2.72
N GLY A 104 -16.34 10.61 -2.32
CA GLY A 104 -17.32 11.36 -1.55
C GLY A 104 -16.88 11.57 -0.10
N PHE A 105 -17.15 12.74 0.50
CA PHE A 105 -16.82 13.01 1.90
C PHE A 105 -17.41 11.95 2.87
N GLY A 106 -18.67 11.54 2.63
CA GLY A 106 -19.33 10.52 3.44
C GLY A 106 -18.66 9.14 3.33
N GLU A 107 -18.12 8.80 2.16
CA GLU A 107 -17.41 7.54 1.92
C GLU A 107 -16.09 7.50 2.70
N ALA A 108 -15.28 8.56 2.59
CA ALA A 108 -14.03 8.69 3.33
C ALA A 108 -14.24 8.73 4.86
N SER A 109 -15.25 9.45 5.35
CA SER A 109 -15.54 9.55 6.79
C SER A 109 -16.09 8.27 7.44
N ARG A 110 -16.53 7.29 6.64
CA ARG A 110 -17.00 5.99 7.16
C ARG A 110 -15.89 4.97 7.39
N MET A 111 -14.67 5.24 6.94
CA MET A 111 -13.53 4.32 7.10
C MET A 111 -13.26 4.02 8.58
N THR A 112 -13.21 2.74 8.92
CA THR A 112 -13.10 2.26 10.32
C THR A 112 -11.78 2.70 10.94
N GLN A 113 -10.67 2.57 10.19
CA GLN A 113 -9.36 2.98 10.67
C GLN A 113 -9.27 4.49 10.95
N PHE A 114 -9.96 5.32 10.16
CA PHE A 114 -10.05 6.76 10.43
C PHE A 114 -10.82 7.01 11.74
N LYS A 115 -11.96 6.34 11.94
CA LYS A 115 -12.75 6.47 13.18
C LYS A 115 -11.97 6.03 14.40
N ASP A 116 -11.31 4.87 14.35
CA ASP A 116 -10.56 4.31 15.48
C ASP A 116 -9.38 5.20 15.88
N LYS A 117 -8.63 5.72 14.90
CA LYS A 117 -7.48 6.59 15.17
C LYS A 117 -7.91 8.00 15.62
N SER A 118 -9.01 8.53 15.07
CA SER A 118 -9.56 9.83 15.48
C SER A 118 -10.20 9.76 16.87
N ALA A 119 -10.85 8.65 17.23
CA ALA A 119 -11.44 8.47 18.55
C ALA A 119 -10.38 8.43 19.68
N LYS A 120 -9.17 7.94 19.39
CA LYS A 120 -8.07 7.91 20.36
C LYS A 120 -7.43 9.27 20.61
N GLY A 121 -7.45 10.18 19.64
CA GLY A 121 -6.80 11.50 19.71
C GLY A 121 -7.76 12.69 19.88
N GLY A 122 -9.05 12.51 19.63
CA GLY A 122 -10.01 13.61 19.46
C GLY A 122 -10.06 14.11 18.01
N ALA A 123 -11.17 14.74 17.62
CA ALA A 123 -11.40 15.19 16.24
C ALA A 123 -10.33 16.18 15.75
N ASP A 124 -9.82 17.03 16.64
CA ASP A 124 -8.79 18.02 16.33
C ASP A 124 -7.38 17.42 16.18
N ALA A 125 -7.16 16.18 16.64
CA ALA A 125 -5.88 15.49 16.50
C ALA A 125 -5.77 14.69 15.20
N ALA A 126 -6.87 14.47 14.49
CA ALA A 126 -6.88 13.74 13.24
C ALA A 126 -6.43 14.64 12.08
N SER A 127 -5.28 14.34 11.48
CA SER A 127 -4.80 15.09 10.32
C SER A 127 -5.68 14.80 9.08
N VAL A 128 -5.73 15.75 8.14
CA VAL A 128 -6.37 15.52 6.82
C VAL A 128 -5.67 14.37 6.10
N GLY A 129 -4.36 14.21 6.25
CA GLY A 129 -3.62 13.07 5.71
C GLY A 129 -4.13 11.74 6.26
N LEU A 130 -4.47 11.67 7.56
CA LEU A 130 -5.06 10.47 8.16
C LEU A 130 -6.47 10.18 7.62
N PHE A 131 -7.20 11.21 7.21
CA PHE A 131 -8.50 11.06 6.55
C PHE A 131 -8.38 10.59 5.10
N THR A 132 -7.38 11.08 4.36
CA THR A 132 -7.24 10.85 2.92
C THR A 132 -6.27 9.72 2.54
N TYR A 133 -5.51 9.15 3.47
CA TYR A 133 -4.55 8.09 3.12
C TYR A 133 -5.18 6.86 2.42
N PRO A 134 -6.45 6.46 2.65
CA PRO A 134 -7.05 5.38 1.87
C PRO A 134 -7.13 5.69 0.37
N ILE A 135 -7.25 6.98 0.01
CA ILE A 135 -7.25 7.46 -1.39
C ILE A 135 -5.82 7.42 -1.94
N LEU A 136 -4.82 7.75 -1.13
CA LEU A 136 -3.42 7.56 -1.50
C LEU A 136 -3.08 6.08 -1.71
N MET A 137 -3.60 5.18 -0.86
CA MET A 137 -3.45 3.73 -1.05
C MET A 137 -4.09 3.26 -2.36
N ALA A 138 -5.28 3.76 -2.69
CA ALA A 138 -5.91 3.47 -3.98
C ALA A 138 -5.03 3.94 -5.14
N SER A 139 -4.44 5.13 -5.04
CA SER A 139 -3.48 5.63 -6.04
C SER A 139 -2.26 4.71 -6.17
N ASP A 140 -1.68 4.28 -5.04
CA ASP A 140 -0.52 3.40 -5.03
C ASP A 140 -0.77 2.09 -5.79
N ILE A 141 -1.97 1.52 -5.64
CA ILE A 141 -2.37 0.27 -6.28
C ILE A 141 -2.69 0.51 -7.77
N LEU A 142 -3.49 1.54 -8.08
CA LEU A 142 -4.03 1.71 -9.44
C LEU A 142 -3.00 2.22 -10.44
N LEU A 143 -1.95 2.92 -9.99
CA LEU A 143 -0.91 3.49 -10.86
C LEU A 143 -0.22 2.45 -11.76
N TYR A 144 -0.13 1.21 -11.28
CA TYR A 144 0.64 0.14 -11.93
C TYR A 144 -0.24 -0.85 -12.71
N ASN A 145 -1.54 -0.55 -12.91
CA ASN A 145 -2.50 -1.52 -13.47
C ASN A 145 -2.52 -2.84 -12.68
N THR A 146 -2.47 -2.72 -11.36
CA THR A 146 -2.36 -3.87 -10.46
C THR A 146 -3.53 -4.83 -10.61
N ASN A 147 -3.24 -6.09 -10.90
CA ASN A 147 -4.26 -7.14 -10.94
C ASN A 147 -4.56 -7.68 -9.54
N THR A 148 -3.55 -7.79 -8.67
CA THR A 148 -3.73 -8.40 -7.36
C THR A 148 -2.97 -7.70 -6.23
N VAL A 149 -3.57 -7.67 -5.04
CA VAL A 149 -2.99 -7.03 -3.86
C VAL A 149 -3.02 -8.01 -2.69
N PRO A 150 -1.88 -8.41 -2.11
CA PRO A 150 -1.83 -9.16 -0.86
C PRO A 150 -2.33 -8.26 0.27
N VAL A 151 -3.49 -8.59 0.84
CA VAL A 151 -4.11 -7.82 1.91
C VAL A 151 -4.45 -8.72 3.10
N GLY A 152 -4.16 -8.21 4.30
CA GLY A 152 -4.71 -8.75 5.54
C GLY A 152 -6.17 -8.35 5.72
N GLU A 153 -6.85 -8.98 6.67
CA GLU A 153 -8.26 -8.71 6.98
C GLU A 153 -8.50 -7.23 7.33
N ASP A 154 -7.53 -6.60 8.00
CA ASP A 154 -7.56 -5.20 8.44
C ASP A 154 -7.53 -4.19 7.28
N GLN A 155 -7.03 -4.59 6.10
CA GLN A 155 -6.89 -3.71 4.93
C GLN A 155 -7.98 -3.92 3.87
N ARG A 156 -8.91 -4.88 4.06
CA ARG A 156 -9.97 -5.16 3.08
C ARG A 156 -10.81 -3.94 2.74
N GLN A 157 -11.17 -3.14 3.74
CA GLN A 157 -12.00 -1.95 3.51
C GLN A 157 -11.33 -0.92 2.58
N HIS A 158 -10.00 -0.77 2.67
CA HIS A 158 -9.27 0.12 1.76
C HIS A 158 -9.16 -0.45 0.34
N LEU A 159 -9.04 -1.78 0.21
CA LEU A 159 -9.05 -2.43 -1.10
C LEU A 159 -10.42 -2.29 -1.77
N GLU A 160 -11.52 -2.41 -1.02
CA GLU A 160 -12.86 -2.15 -1.57
C GLU A 160 -13.01 -0.69 -2.04
N LEU A 161 -12.55 0.29 -1.26
CA LEU A 161 -12.50 1.69 -1.71
C LEU A 161 -11.71 1.85 -3.01
N THR A 162 -10.58 1.14 -3.13
CA THR A 162 -9.73 1.15 -4.34
C THR A 162 -10.50 0.63 -5.55
N ARG A 163 -11.22 -0.49 -5.39
CA ARG A 163 -12.05 -1.09 -6.44
C ARG A 163 -13.21 -0.19 -6.85
N ASP A 164 -13.88 0.43 -5.88
CA ASP A 164 -14.95 1.38 -6.11
C ASP A 164 -14.46 2.60 -6.90
N LEU A 165 -13.30 3.14 -6.54
CA LEU A 165 -12.68 4.27 -7.23
C LEU A 165 -12.28 3.91 -8.67
N ALA A 166 -11.69 2.73 -8.88
CA ALA A 166 -11.35 2.24 -10.21
C ALA A 166 -12.59 2.09 -11.10
N THR A 167 -13.64 1.43 -10.59
CA THR A 167 -14.91 1.23 -11.28
C THR A 167 -15.58 2.57 -11.61
N ARG A 168 -15.57 3.50 -10.67
CA ARG A 168 -16.13 4.86 -10.82
C ARG A 168 -15.38 5.66 -11.88
N PHE A 169 -14.05 5.62 -11.87
CA PHE A 169 -13.22 6.25 -12.88
C PHE A 169 -13.53 5.69 -14.27
N ASN A 170 -13.50 4.36 -14.41
CA ASN A 170 -13.74 3.69 -15.69
C ASN A 170 -15.13 3.95 -16.24
N SER A 171 -16.15 3.95 -15.36
CA SER A 171 -17.54 4.25 -15.76
C SER A 171 -17.70 5.68 -16.28
N ARG A 172 -16.88 6.63 -15.81
CA ARG A 172 -16.97 8.04 -16.18
C ARG A 172 -16.09 8.42 -17.36
N PHE A 173 -14.92 7.79 -17.50
CA PHE A 173 -13.88 8.22 -18.43
C PHE A 173 -13.46 7.14 -19.44
N GLY A 174 -14.00 5.92 -19.35
CA GLY A 174 -13.64 4.78 -20.20
C GLY A 174 -12.67 3.81 -19.51
N ASP A 175 -12.56 2.60 -20.05
CA ASP A 175 -11.74 1.52 -19.49
C ASP A 175 -10.26 1.90 -19.43
N THR A 176 -9.78 2.31 -18.25
CA THR A 176 -8.45 2.90 -18.05
C THR A 176 -7.69 2.24 -16.91
N LEU A 177 -8.34 2.06 -15.75
CA LEU A 177 -7.73 1.51 -14.54
C LEU A 177 -8.09 0.03 -14.39
N THR A 178 -7.11 -0.80 -14.06
CA THR A 178 -7.38 -2.20 -13.69
C THR A 178 -8.06 -2.24 -12.31
N VAL A 179 -9.16 -3.00 -12.18
CA VAL A 179 -9.82 -3.22 -10.89
C VAL A 179 -9.09 -4.36 -10.15
N PRO A 180 -8.43 -4.10 -9.02
CA PRO A 180 -7.57 -5.08 -8.35
C PRO A 180 -8.37 -6.10 -7.54
N GLU A 181 -7.91 -7.35 -7.50
CA GLU A 181 -8.48 -8.43 -6.69
C GLU A 181 -7.60 -8.76 -5.46
N PRO A 182 -8.19 -9.13 -4.31
CA PRO A 182 -7.43 -9.52 -3.14
C PRO A 182 -6.64 -10.82 -3.38
N HIS A 183 -5.36 -10.84 -2.97
CA HIS A 183 -4.58 -12.05 -2.85
C HIS A 183 -4.61 -12.54 -1.40
N ILE A 184 -5.33 -13.63 -1.14
CA ILE A 184 -5.38 -14.22 0.20
C ILE A 184 -4.09 -15.01 0.44
N LEU A 185 -3.23 -14.48 1.30
CA LEU A 185 -2.03 -15.19 1.77
C LEU A 185 -2.47 -16.42 2.59
N ARG A 186 -1.83 -17.57 2.35
CA ARG A 186 -2.01 -18.74 3.23
C ARG A 186 -1.51 -18.37 4.63
N GLU A 187 -2.35 -18.55 5.65
CA GLU A 187 -1.93 -18.32 7.04
C GLU A 187 -0.70 -19.19 7.35
N THR A 188 0.42 -18.55 7.64
CA THR A 188 1.50 -19.20 8.39
C THR A 188 1.01 -19.31 9.82
N ALA A 189 0.98 -20.53 10.36
CA ALA A 189 0.50 -20.81 11.72
C ALA A 189 1.09 -19.80 12.72
N LYS A 190 0.23 -19.14 13.50
CA LYS A 190 0.67 -18.29 14.63
C LYS A 190 1.49 -19.17 15.57
N ILE A 191 2.81 -18.96 15.60
CA ILE A 191 3.66 -19.56 16.64
C ILE A 191 3.48 -18.68 17.87
N TYR A 192 2.85 -19.26 18.90
CA TYR A 192 2.71 -18.66 20.24
C TYR A 192 4.01 -18.79 21.04
#